data_AF-A0A378IZD6-F1
#
_entry.id   AF-A0A378IZD6-F1
#
_cell.length_a   1.000
_cell.length_b   1.000
_cell.length_c   1.000
_cell.angle_alpha   90.00
_cell.angle_beta   90.00
_cell.angle_gamma   90.00
#
_symmetry.space_group_name_H-M   'P 1'
#
loop_
_entity.id
_entity.type
_entity.pdbx_description
1 polymer ?
#
loop_
_entity_poly.entity_id
_entity_poly.type
_entity_poly.pdbx_seq_one_letter_code
_entity_poly.pdbx_strand_id
1 'polypeptide(L)'
;MASIVLNWVTNGNNSSEIHYMVIDEDNKYLITPKRFEVNSIEDDLEKIFLANPAIKKIRCKTIVEQFNRHRLDSVLFHKYLIDFARKNNLIFEKKAKKFKGRLEKRKFRLALTRLNINLRNAQEVDLWAIYLKATKDNWERAIKTIWTMQNGSLKKKENFIKFNQFMKELE
;
A
#
# COMPACT_ATOMS: atom_id res chain seq x y z
N MET A 1 13.67 -7.91 3.58
CA MET A 1 13.79 -6.87 2.53
C MET A 1 12.73 -5.77 2.71
N ALA A 2 13.11 -4.48 2.76
CA ALA A 2 12.14 -3.39 2.95
C ALA A 2 11.45 -2.92 1.66
N SER A 3 10.14 -2.70 1.74
CA SER A 3 9.30 -2.13 0.69
C SER A 3 8.76 -0.76 1.11
N ILE A 4 8.94 0.26 0.27
CA ILE A 4 8.15 1.48 0.37
C ILE A 4 6.83 1.31 -0.38
N VAL A 5 5.77 1.82 0.22
CA VAL A 5 4.42 1.81 -0.34
C VAL A 5 3.95 3.23 -0.51
N LEU A 6 3.59 3.62 -1.73
CA LEU A 6 3.30 5.00 -2.13
C LEU A 6 1.89 5.12 -2.71
N ASN A 7 1.16 6.14 -2.26
CA ASN A 7 -0.11 6.56 -2.83
C ASN A 7 -0.05 8.06 -3.17
N TRP A 8 -0.13 8.37 -4.47
CA TRP A 8 -0.24 9.73 -4.98
C TRP A 8 -1.67 10.23 -4.83
N VAL A 9 -1.84 11.37 -4.16
CA VAL A 9 -3.14 11.98 -3.87
C VAL A 9 -3.17 13.39 -4.45
N THR A 10 -4.02 13.58 -5.46
CA THR A 10 -4.26 14.89 -6.07
C THR A 10 -5.38 15.62 -5.31
N ASN A 11 -5.11 16.82 -4.81
CA ASN A 11 -6.05 17.59 -3.98
C ASN A 11 -6.72 18.76 -4.72
N GLY A 12 -7.17 18.55 -5.96
CA GLY A 12 -7.84 19.60 -6.74
C GLY A 12 -6.95 20.84 -6.92
N ASN A 13 -7.37 21.98 -6.38
CA ASN A 13 -6.62 23.24 -6.45
C ASN A 13 -5.48 23.34 -5.43
N ASN A 14 -5.42 22.42 -4.45
CA ASN A 14 -4.35 22.38 -3.46
C ASN A 14 -3.17 21.54 -3.95
N SER A 15 -2.04 21.68 -3.27
CA SER A 15 -0.84 20.86 -3.45
C SER A 15 -1.17 19.37 -3.40
N SER A 16 -0.60 18.62 -4.33
CA SER A 16 -0.67 17.16 -4.31
C SER A 16 0.13 16.61 -3.13
N GLU A 17 -0.26 15.43 -2.64
CA GLU A 17 0.38 14.77 -1.51
C GLU A 17 0.87 13.37 -1.88
N ILE A 18 1.98 12.98 -1.28
CA ILE A 18 2.45 11.60 -1.24
C ILE A 18 2.09 11.03 0.13
N HIS A 19 1.24 10.01 0.15
CA HIS A 19 1.05 9.19 1.34
C HIS A 19 1.96 7.98 1.22
N TYR A 20 2.73 7.68 2.26
CA TYR A 20 3.67 6.58 2.21
C TYR A 20 3.89 5.87 3.54
N MET A 21 4.33 4.63 3.46
CA MET A 21 4.83 3.84 4.59
C MET A 21 6.00 2.97 4.13
N VAL A 22 6.85 2.56 5.06
CA VAL A 22 7.92 1.59 4.80
C VAL A 22 7.69 0.38 5.67
N ILE A 23 7.63 -0.79 5.04
CA ILE A 23 7.33 -2.07 5.69
C ILE A 23 8.45 -3.06 5.37
N ASP A 24 8.84 -3.87 6.36
CA ASP A 24 9.80 -4.97 6.17
C ASP A 24 9.13 -6.24 5.60
N GLU A 25 9.81 -7.37 5.64
CA GLU A 25 9.24 -8.64 5.15
C GLU A 25 8.29 -9.33 6.14
N ASP A 26 8.32 -8.91 7.41
CA ASP A 26 7.47 -9.41 8.49
C ASP A 26 6.19 -8.58 8.64
N ASN A 27 5.92 -7.67 7.70
CA ASN A 27 4.83 -6.70 7.75
C ASN A 27 4.93 -5.71 8.92
N LYS A 28 6.12 -5.46 9.46
CA LYS A 28 6.34 -4.45 10.51
C LYS A 28 6.66 -3.11 9.88
N TYR A 29 6.18 -2.04 10.51
CA TYR A 29 6.50 -0.69 10.09
C TYR A 29 7.95 -0.36 10.43
N LEU A 30 8.73 -0.05 9.40
CA LEU A 30 9.99 0.70 9.55
C LEU A 30 9.69 2.21 9.58
N ILE A 31 8.69 2.63 8.78
CA ILE A 31 8.07 3.94 8.87
C ILE A 31 6.55 3.77 8.88
N THR A 32 5.92 4.24 9.95
CA THR A 32 4.45 4.34 10.02
C THR A 32 3.93 5.28 8.94
N PRO A 33 2.67 5.11 8.47
CA PRO A 33 2.10 5.98 7.45
C PRO A 33 2.31 7.47 7.71
N LYS A 34 2.84 8.17 6.70
CA LYS A 34 3.07 9.62 6.70
C LYS A 34 2.45 10.26 5.46
N ARG A 35 2.10 11.53 5.61
CA ARG A 35 1.74 12.42 4.50
C ARG A 35 2.90 13.35 4.23
N PHE A 36 3.14 13.63 2.96
CA PHE A 36 4.17 14.54 2.50
C PHE A 36 3.56 15.44 1.44
N GLU A 37 3.49 16.74 1.70
CA GLU A 37 3.03 17.72 0.72
C GLU A 37 4.10 17.93 -0.35
N VAL A 38 3.69 17.97 -1.61
CA VAL A 38 4.62 17.97 -2.74
C VAL A 38 4.75 19.37 -3.30
N ASN A 39 5.96 19.90 -3.22
CA ASN A 39 6.36 21.16 -3.85
C ASN A 39 7.12 20.89 -5.15
N SER A 40 7.97 19.85 -5.14
CA SER A 40 8.76 19.40 -6.30
C SER A 40 8.78 17.88 -6.29
N ILE A 41 8.18 17.25 -7.31
CA ILE A 41 8.06 15.79 -7.38
C ILE A 41 9.42 15.10 -7.25
N GLU A 42 10.43 15.63 -7.94
CA GLU A 42 11.77 15.04 -7.98
C GLU A 42 12.47 15.16 -6.63
N ASP A 43 12.60 16.37 -6.11
CA ASP A 43 13.30 16.64 -4.84
C ASP A 43 12.62 15.95 -3.66
N ASP A 44 11.29 15.93 -3.64
CA ASP A 44 10.52 15.37 -2.54
C ASP A 44 10.55 13.84 -2.53
N LEU A 45 10.56 13.21 -3.71
CA LEU A 45 10.82 11.77 -3.80
C LEU A 45 12.25 11.44 -3.36
N GLU A 46 13.25 12.20 -3.81
CA GLU A 46 14.64 11.98 -3.42
C GLU A 46 14.83 12.07 -1.90
N LYS A 47 14.23 13.09 -1.25
CA LYS A 47 14.21 13.20 0.22
C LYS A 47 13.63 11.96 0.89
N ILE A 48 12.50 11.44 0.40
CA ILE A 48 11.85 10.25 0.97
C ILE A 48 12.77 9.02 0.88
N PHE A 49 13.45 8.82 -0.26
CA PHE A 49 14.31 7.67 -0.48
C PHE A 49 15.67 7.77 0.21
N LEU A 50 16.31 8.95 0.20
CA LEU A 50 17.59 9.18 0.88
C LEU A 50 17.50 8.98 2.39
N ALA A 51 16.36 9.35 2.98
CA ALA A 51 16.09 9.10 4.41
C ALA A 51 15.99 7.60 4.75
N ASN A 52 15.93 6.71 3.74
CA ASN A 52 15.58 5.30 3.92
C ASN A 52 16.40 4.36 3.01
N PRO A 53 17.72 4.23 3.25
CA PRO A 53 18.61 3.44 2.40
C PRO A 53 18.30 1.93 2.40
N ALA A 54 17.52 1.45 3.37
CA ALA A 54 17.09 0.05 3.45
C ALA A 54 16.04 -0.34 2.38
N ILE A 55 15.39 0.64 1.73
CA ILE A 55 14.37 0.38 0.70
C ILE A 55 15.01 -0.36 -0.48
N LYS A 56 14.44 -1.51 -0.83
CA LYS A 56 14.81 -2.27 -2.04
C LYS A 56 13.67 -2.42 -3.04
N LYS A 57 12.45 -2.08 -2.62
CA LYS A 57 11.24 -2.31 -3.41
C LYS A 57 10.28 -1.14 -3.30
N ILE A 58 9.76 -0.70 -4.43
CA ILE A 58 8.75 0.34 -4.54
C ILE A 58 7.43 -0.30 -4.95
N ARG A 59 6.39 -0.05 -4.17
CA ARG A 59 5.01 -0.44 -4.47
C ARG A 59 4.17 0.81 -4.59
N CYS A 60 3.53 1.02 -5.74
CA CYS A 60 2.63 2.15 -5.89
C CYS A 60 1.39 1.75 -6.68
N LYS A 61 0.32 2.52 -6.48
CA LYS A 61 -0.82 2.48 -7.41
C LYS A 61 -0.36 3.03 -8.76
N THR A 62 -0.68 2.33 -9.85
CA THR A 62 -0.37 2.81 -11.20
C THR A 62 -1.32 3.93 -11.59
N ILE A 63 -0.77 4.97 -12.21
CA ILE A 63 -1.51 6.02 -12.92
C ILE A 63 -1.62 5.51 -14.36
N VAL A 64 -2.82 5.10 -14.77
CA VAL A 64 -3.02 4.42 -16.06
C VAL A 64 -3.07 5.48 -17.15
N GLU A 65 -2.02 5.60 -17.96
CA GLU A 65 -1.93 6.56 -19.07
C GLU A 65 -3.08 6.43 -20.10
N GLN A 66 -3.77 5.28 -20.15
CA GLN A 66 -4.79 4.97 -21.17
C GLN A 66 -6.15 5.68 -20.99
N PHE A 67 -6.39 6.39 -19.88
CA PHE A 67 -7.64 7.15 -19.72
C PHE A 67 -7.36 8.66 -19.84
N ASN A 68 -7.82 9.24 -20.96
CA ASN A 68 -7.64 10.59 -21.51
C ASN A 68 -7.87 11.84 -20.61
N ARG A 69 -7.63 11.79 -19.29
CA ARG A 69 -7.82 12.94 -18.37
C ARG A 69 -6.92 12.92 -17.13
N HIS A 70 -5.71 12.36 -17.20
CA HIS A 70 -4.78 12.45 -16.07
C HIS A 70 -4.10 13.81 -16.02
N ARG A 71 -4.01 14.40 -14.82
CA ARG A 71 -3.20 15.60 -14.57
C ARG A 71 -1.74 15.30 -14.91
N LEU A 72 -1.04 16.27 -15.49
CA LEU A 72 0.37 16.15 -15.89
C LEU A 72 1.28 15.74 -14.72
N ASP A 73 1.02 16.28 -13.54
CA ASP A 73 1.77 15.97 -12.30
C ASP A 73 1.77 14.48 -11.94
N SER A 74 0.66 13.79 -12.20
CA SER A 74 0.47 12.38 -11.90
C SER A 74 1.32 11.51 -12.85
N VAL A 75 1.38 11.89 -14.13
CA VAL A 75 2.24 11.22 -15.11
C VAL A 75 3.71 11.44 -14.76
N LEU A 76 4.09 12.68 -14.42
CA LEU A 76 5.44 13.02 -13.98
C LEU A 76 5.84 12.21 -12.74
N PHE A 77 4.99 12.17 -11.71
CA PHE A 77 5.22 11.35 -10.52
C PHE A 77 5.49 9.88 -10.84
N HIS A 78 4.69 9.28 -11.74
CA HIS A 78 4.91 7.89 -12.11
C HIS A 78 6.22 7.68 -12.88
N LYS A 79 6.55 8.59 -13.80
CA LYS A 79 7.78 8.54 -14.58
C LYS A 79 9.00 8.65 -13.67
N TYR A 80 9.02 9.64 -12.78
CA TYR A 80 10.10 9.83 -11.82
C TYR A 80 10.32 8.62 -10.93
N LEU A 81 9.25 7.98 -10.44
CA LEU A 81 9.39 6.76 -9.64
C LEU A 81 10.03 5.61 -10.42
N ILE A 82 9.67 5.43 -11.70
CA ILE A 82 10.26 4.40 -12.56
C ILE A 82 11.74 4.69 -12.79
N ASP A 83 12.06 5.93 -13.15
CA ASP A 83 13.43 6.34 -13.46
C ASP A 83 14.32 6.27 -12.20
N PHE A 84 13.80 6.70 -11.05
CA PHE A 84 14.45 6.53 -9.75
C PHE A 84 14.69 5.06 -9.41
N ALA A 85 13.70 4.20 -9.62
CA ALA A 85 13.84 2.76 -9.36
C ALA A 85 14.94 2.13 -10.24
N ARG A 86 14.99 2.51 -11.52
CA ARG A 86 16.02 2.06 -12.47
C ARG A 86 17.41 2.55 -12.06
N LYS A 87 17.56 3.84 -11.77
CA LYS A 87 18.83 4.47 -11.36
C LYS A 87 19.43 3.82 -10.11
N ASN A 88 18.58 3.41 -9.18
CA ASN A 88 18.99 2.88 -7.88
C ASN A 88 18.88 1.34 -7.75
N ASN A 89 18.68 0.61 -8.85
CA ASN A 89 18.51 -0.85 -8.87
C ASN A 89 17.42 -1.35 -7.90
N LEU A 90 16.31 -0.62 -7.79
CA LEU A 90 15.17 -0.97 -6.94
C LEU A 90 14.13 -1.77 -7.72
N ILE A 91 13.48 -2.72 -7.04
CA ILE A 91 12.37 -3.48 -7.62
C ILE A 91 11.14 -2.57 -7.69
N PHE A 92 10.71 -2.22 -8.90
CA PHE A 92 9.48 -1.48 -9.10
C PHE A 92 8.30 -2.43 -9.33
N GLU A 93 7.48 -2.65 -8.29
CA GLU A 93 6.30 -3.48 -8.40
C GLU A 93 5.08 -2.64 -8.80
N LYS A 94 4.79 -2.64 -10.09
CA LYS A 94 3.54 -2.08 -10.62
C LYS A 94 2.33 -2.89 -10.15
N LYS A 95 1.16 -2.23 -10.12
CA LYS A 95 -0.20 -2.81 -10.14
C LYS A 95 -0.85 -3.14 -8.79
N ALA A 96 -1.09 -2.14 -7.96
CA ALA A 96 -2.26 -2.19 -7.08
C ALA A 96 -3.45 -1.49 -7.75
N LYS A 97 -4.55 -2.21 -7.99
CA LYS A 97 -5.80 -1.57 -8.44
C LYS A 97 -6.35 -0.73 -7.29
N LYS A 98 -7.09 0.34 -7.60
CA LYS A 98 -7.83 1.10 -6.57
C LYS A 98 -8.80 0.15 -5.86
N PHE A 99 -8.85 0.20 -4.54
CA PHE A 99 -9.87 -0.47 -3.76
C PHE A 99 -11.21 0.28 -3.96
N LYS A 100 -12.12 -0.28 -4.76
CA LYS A 100 -13.39 0.39 -5.16
C LYS A 100 -14.65 -0.03 -4.39
N GLY A 101 -14.58 -1.02 -3.50
CA GLY A 101 -15.74 -1.49 -2.71
C GLY A 101 -15.83 -0.82 -1.34
N ARG A 102 -16.93 -0.11 -1.03
CA ARG A 102 -17.09 0.60 0.26
C ARG A 102 -17.24 -0.39 1.43
N LEU A 103 -18.10 -1.39 1.27
CA LEU A 103 -18.34 -2.42 2.28
C LEU A 103 -17.08 -3.27 2.47
N GLU A 104 -16.49 -3.73 1.37
CA GLU A 104 -15.29 -4.55 1.38
C GLU A 104 -14.09 -3.77 1.96
N LYS A 105 -13.98 -2.46 1.69
CA LYS A 105 -12.94 -1.62 2.32
C LYS A 105 -13.16 -1.49 3.83
N ARG A 106 -14.42 -1.42 4.29
CA ARG A 106 -14.75 -1.43 5.73
C ARG A 106 -14.37 -2.76 6.37
N LYS A 107 -14.72 -3.88 5.75
CA LYS A 107 -14.35 -5.23 6.21
C LYS A 107 -12.83 -5.42 6.23
N PHE A 108 -12.15 -4.99 5.17
CA PHE A 108 -10.70 -5.01 5.07
C PHE A 108 -10.03 -4.17 6.18
N ARG A 109 -10.51 -2.94 6.43
CA ARG A 109 -10.02 -2.10 7.54
C ARG A 109 -10.21 -2.81 8.89
N LEU A 110 -11.39 -3.36 9.14
CA LEU A 110 -11.70 -4.06 10.39
C LEU A 110 -10.78 -5.27 10.58
N ALA A 111 -10.56 -6.05 9.52
CA ALA A 111 -9.66 -7.20 9.53
C ALA A 111 -8.22 -6.80 9.89
N LEU A 112 -7.69 -5.74 9.28
CA LEU A 112 -6.36 -5.23 9.60
C LEU A 112 -6.26 -4.84 11.09
N THR A 113 -7.26 -4.10 11.61
CA THR A 113 -7.29 -3.71 13.03
C THR A 113 -7.31 -4.92 13.96
N ARG A 114 -8.12 -5.95 13.65
CA ARG A 114 -8.17 -7.20 14.45
C ARG A 114 -6.90 -8.04 14.35
N LEU A 115 -6.11 -7.87 13.29
CA LEU A 115 -4.77 -8.46 13.14
C LEU A 115 -3.67 -7.59 13.75
N ASN A 116 -4.02 -6.70 14.68
CA ASN A 116 -3.11 -5.79 15.38
C ASN A 116 -2.32 -4.84 14.47
N ILE A 117 -2.82 -4.57 13.26
CA ILE A 117 -2.30 -3.50 12.42
C ILE A 117 -2.98 -2.21 12.86
N ASN A 118 -2.23 -1.37 13.58
CA ASN A 118 -2.73 -0.08 14.05
C ASN A 118 -2.94 0.85 12.86
N LEU A 119 -4.21 1.20 12.59
CA LEU A 119 -4.62 2.10 11.52
C LEU A 119 -5.19 3.37 12.15
N ARG A 120 -4.44 4.48 12.09
CA ARG A 120 -4.90 5.77 12.65
C ARG A 120 -5.87 6.48 11.70
N ASN A 121 -5.57 6.43 10.41
CA ASN A 121 -6.32 7.15 9.38
C ASN A 121 -6.85 6.24 8.27
N ALA A 122 -7.92 6.68 7.60
CA ALA A 122 -8.55 5.93 6.51
C ALA A 122 -7.62 5.72 5.30
N GLN A 123 -6.64 6.59 5.10
CA GLN A 123 -5.66 6.50 4.00
C GLN A 123 -4.64 5.37 4.20
N GLU A 124 -4.40 4.98 5.46
CA GLU A 124 -3.50 3.87 5.78
C GLU A 124 -4.06 2.54 5.23
N VAL A 125 -5.39 2.43 5.16
CA VAL A 125 -6.08 1.31 4.50
C VAL A 125 -5.72 1.25 3.02
N ASP A 126 -5.59 2.39 2.34
CA ASP A 126 -5.20 2.43 0.94
C ASP A 126 -3.73 2.03 0.75
N LEU A 127 -2.85 2.41 1.68
CA LEU A 127 -1.46 1.95 1.67
C LEU A 127 -1.38 0.42 1.88
N TRP A 128 -2.08 -0.14 2.86
CA TRP A 128 -2.14 -1.59 3.04
C TRP A 128 -2.77 -2.31 1.85
N ALA A 129 -3.79 -1.73 1.23
CA ALA A 129 -4.36 -2.26 0.00
C ALA A 129 -3.33 -2.29 -1.13
N ILE A 130 -2.50 -1.25 -1.25
CA ILE A 130 -1.42 -1.23 -2.26
C ILE A 130 -0.36 -2.28 -1.94
N TYR A 131 0.07 -2.36 -0.68
CA TYR A 131 1.06 -3.32 -0.22
C TYR A 131 0.65 -4.77 -0.54
N LEU A 132 -0.58 -5.15 -0.17
CA LEU A 132 -1.12 -6.50 -0.34
C LEU A 132 -1.77 -6.74 -1.71
N LYS A 133 -1.83 -5.72 -2.58
CA LYS A 133 -2.60 -5.73 -3.84
C LYS A 133 -4.08 -6.10 -3.64
N ALA A 134 -4.67 -5.62 -2.54
CA ALA A 134 -6.06 -5.86 -2.19
C ALA A 134 -7.01 -5.02 -3.08
N THR A 135 -8.11 -5.64 -3.46
CA THR A 135 -9.21 -5.10 -4.26
C THR A 135 -10.53 -5.57 -3.66
N LYS A 136 -11.65 -5.07 -4.20
CA LYS A 136 -12.99 -5.54 -3.83
C LYS A 136 -13.12 -7.07 -3.92
N ASP A 137 -12.49 -7.68 -4.91
CA ASP A 137 -12.73 -9.10 -5.24
C ASP A 137 -11.72 -10.04 -4.57
N ASN A 138 -10.64 -9.52 -3.96
CA ASN A 138 -9.56 -10.35 -3.43
C ASN A 138 -9.06 -9.93 -2.03
N TRP A 139 -9.75 -9.01 -1.35
CA TRP A 139 -9.31 -8.53 -0.04
C TRP A 139 -9.17 -9.66 0.99
N GLU A 140 -10.03 -10.68 0.94
CA GLU A 140 -9.93 -11.85 1.83
C GLU A 140 -8.61 -12.60 1.64
N ARG A 141 -8.13 -12.70 0.39
CA ARG A 141 -6.83 -13.31 0.07
C ARG A 141 -5.67 -12.48 0.62
N ALA A 142 -5.79 -11.15 0.55
CA ALA A 142 -4.82 -10.25 1.16
C ALA A 142 -4.75 -10.42 2.68
N ILE A 143 -5.91 -10.47 3.34
CA ILE A 143 -6.02 -10.71 4.79
C ILE A 143 -5.49 -12.09 5.19
N LYS A 144 -5.79 -13.12 4.40
CA LYS A 144 -5.23 -14.47 4.59
C LYS A 144 -3.71 -14.46 4.62
N THR A 145 -3.06 -13.62 3.79
CA THR A 145 -1.59 -13.51 3.76
C THR A 145 -1.06 -13.04 5.11
N ILE A 146 -1.60 -11.96 5.66
CA ILE A 146 -1.22 -11.46 6.99
C ILE A 146 -1.53 -12.49 8.07
N TRP A 147 -2.74 -13.07 8.03
CA TRP A 147 -3.17 -14.05 9.02
C TRP A 147 -2.21 -15.25 9.08
N THR A 148 -1.81 -15.78 7.92
CA THR A 148 -0.90 -16.93 7.86
C THR A 148 0.51 -16.62 8.36
N MET A 149 0.96 -15.36 8.24
CA MET A 149 2.25 -14.95 8.80
C MET A 149 2.20 -14.89 10.33
N GLN A 150 1.07 -14.46 10.91
CA GLN A 150 0.91 -14.33 12.36
C GLN A 150 0.56 -15.67 13.05
N ASN A 151 -0.26 -16.50 12.41
CA ASN A 151 -0.88 -17.69 13.03
C ASN A 151 -0.45 -19.01 12.38
N GLY A 152 0.35 -18.96 11.30
CA GLY A 152 0.85 -20.13 10.57
C GLY A 152 -0.07 -20.62 9.46
N SER A 153 0.29 -21.75 8.85
CA SER A 153 -0.35 -22.28 7.63
C SER A 153 -1.81 -22.68 7.83
N LEU A 154 -2.67 -22.32 6.88
CA LEU A 154 -4.08 -22.81 6.80
C LEU A 154 -4.20 -24.27 6.37
N LYS A 155 -3.12 -24.96 6.00
CA LYS A 155 -3.16 -26.41 5.76
C LYS A 155 -3.47 -27.17 7.05
N LYS A 156 -3.18 -26.59 8.22
CA LYS A 156 -3.56 -27.14 9.52
C LYS A 156 -5.05 -26.89 9.76
N LYS A 157 -5.80 -27.96 10.05
CA LYS A 157 -7.27 -27.90 10.25
C LYS A 157 -7.68 -26.86 11.30
N GLU A 158 -6.97 -26.79 12.42
CA GLU A 158 -7.25 -25.83 13.50
C GLU A 158 -7.11 -24.38 13.02
N ASN A 159 -6.04 -24.07 12.28
CA ASN A 159 -5.81 -22.75 11.71
C ASN A 159 -6.86 -22.38 10.66
N PHE A 160 -7.27 -23.33 9.84
CA PHE A 160 -8.36 -23.13 8.88
C PHE A 160 -9.68 -22.79 9.57
N ILE A 161 -10.04 -23.50 10.65
CA ILE A 161 -11.23 -23.22 11.45
C ILE A 161 -11.15 -21.81 12.07
N LYS A 162 -10.03 -21.46 12.71
CA LYS A 162 -9.82 -20.13 13.30
C LYS A 162 -9.91 -19.01 12.25
N PHE A 163 -9.35 -19.22 11.07
CA PHE A 163 -9.43 -18.24 9.98
C PHE A 163 -10.86 -18.06 9.49
N ASN A 164 -11.62 -19.14 9.27
CA ASN A 164 -13.02 -19.02 8.85
C ASN A 164 -13.88 -18.33 9.91
N GLN A 165 -13.64 -18.63 11.19
CA GLN A 165 -14.31 -17.95 12.29
C GLN A 165 -13.98 -16.45 12.30
N PHE A 166 -12.70 -16.10 12.18
CA PHE A 166 -12.25 -14.72 12.05
C PHE A 166 -12.94 -14.00 10.88
N MET A 167 -13.07 -14.64 9.71
CA MET A 167 -13.72 -14.03 8.55
C MET A 167 -15.23 -13.82 8.74
N LYS A 168 -15.93 -14.76 9.39
CA LYS A 168 -17.37 -14.63 9.70
C LYS A 168 -17.66 -13.44 10.61
N GLU A 169 -16.77 -13.14 11.55
CA GLU A 169 -16.96 -12.01 12.47
C GLU A 169 -16.71 -10.63 11.84
N LEU A 170 -16.31 -10.60 10.56
CA LEU A 170 -16.19 -9.38 9.77
C LEU A 170 -17.47 -9.06 8.96
N GLU A 171 -18.49 -9.92 9.04
CA GLU A 171 -19.71 -9.81 8.23
C GLU A 171 -20.60 -8.63 8.56
#